data_AF-A0A924JRC0-F1
#
_entry.id   AF-A0A924JRC0-F1
#
_cell.length_a   1.000
_cell.length_b   1.000
_cell.length_c   1.000
_cell.angle_alpha   90.00
_cell.angle_beta   90.00
_cell.angle_gamma   90.00
#
_symmetry.space_group_name_H-M   'P 1'
#
loop_
_entity.id
_entity.type
_entity.pdbx_description
1 polymer ?
#
loop_
_entity_poly.entity_id
_entity_poly.type
_entity_poly.pdbx_seq_one_letter_code
_entity_poly.pdbx_strand_id
1 'polypeptide(L)'
;DAHGIDALAELWARSSPRSLPGALWRIYLIRVLIRQDATGTSFLFQRGLDVLPTIDALVAGAPMPTGPDEITDLADQILRGLFRGDFAVALDRAASFSRILAAGCTSAADDAEPVNPERATELTTRADRLAMTADEFAACARLYRAGSLE
;
A
#
# COMPACT_ATOMS: atom_id res chain seq x y z
N ASP A 1 6.57 -18.62 11.66
CA ASP A 1 5.53 -19.63 11.35
C ASP A 1 4.97 -19.41 9.96
N ALA A 2 5.57 -20.03 8.95
CA ALA A 2 5.18 -19.86 7.55
C ALA A 2 3.83 -20.56 7.23
N HIS A 3 3.58 -21.73 7.82
CA HIS A 3 2.40 -22.55 7.51
C HIS A 3 1.06 -21.98 8.01
N GLY A 4 1.06 -21.09 9.00
CA GLY A 4 -0.18 -20.50 9.55
C GLY A 4 -0.71 -19.31 8.73
N ILE A 5 0.20 -18.55 8.11
CA ILE A 5 -0.16 -17.36 7.31
C ILE A 5 -0.74 -17.77 5.97
N ASP A 6 -0.22 -18.83 5.33
CA ASP A 6 -0.70 -19.29 4.02
C ASP A 6 -2.14 -19.83 4.07
N ALA A 7 -2.52 -20.50 5.17
CA ALA A 7 -3.90 -20.96 5.36
C ALA A 7 -4.88 -19.81 5.65
N LEU A 8 -4.44 -18.78 6.38
CA LEU A 8 -5.23 -17.56 6.63
C LEU A 8 -5.34 -16.69 5.37
N ALA A 9 -4.28 -16.68 4.54
CA ALA A 9 -4.24 -16.00 3.26
C ALA A 9 -5.34 -16.48 2.31
N GLU A 10 -5.55 -17.79 2.18
CA GLU A 10 -6.62 -18.34 1.34
C GLU A 10 -8.02 -17.96 1.83
N LEU A 11 -8.21 -17.89 3.15
CA LEU A 11 -9.50 -17.52 3.75
C LEU A 11 -9.81 -16.04 3.50
N TRP A 12 -8.82 -15.17 3.68
CA TRP A 12 -8.99 -13.73 3.52
C TRP A 12 -9.03 -13.27 2.07
N ALA A 13 -8.39 -14.01 1.15
CA ALA A 13 -8.43 -13.70 -0.28
C ALA A 13 -9.87 -13.70 -0.85
N ARG A 14 -10.80 -14.44 -0.22
CA ARG A 14 -12.22 -14.49 -0.61
C ARG A 14 -13.10 -13.50 0.15
N SER A 15 -12.56 -12.76 1.10
CA SER A 15 -13.33 -11.82 1.91
C SER A 15 -13.63 -10.52 1.15
N SER A 16 -14.75 -9.88 1.48
CA SER A 16 -15.10 -8.56 0.95
C SER A 16 -13.94 -7.58 1.14
N PRO A 17 -13.61 -6.74 0.15
CA PRO A 17 -12.55 -5.74 0.30
C PRO A 17 -12.71 -4.81 1.50
N ARG A 18 -13.97 -4.53 1.86
CA ARG A 18 -14.34 -3.65 2.98
C ARG A 18 -14.73 -4.44 4.23
N SER A 19 -13.98 -5.50 4.51
CA SER A 19 -14.08 -6.33 5.71
C SER A 19 -12.75 -6.32 6.45
N LEU A 20 -12.76 -6.65 7.73
CA LEU A 20 -11.56 -6.78 8.56
C LEU A 20 -10.59 -7.82 7.95
N PRO A 21 -11.02 -9.05 7.62
CA PRO A 21 -10.21 -10.01 6.87
C PRO A 21 -9.62 -9.45 5.55
N GLY A 22 -10.46 -8.78 4.76
CA GLY A 22 -10.05 -8.23 3.46
C GLY A 22 -9.00 -7.13 3.58
N ALA A 23 -9.11 -6.29 4.61
CA ALA A 23 -8.13 -5.26 4.92
C ALA A 23 -6.79 -5.86 5.37
N LEU A 24 -6.80 -6.84 6.28
CA LEU A 24 -5.59 -7.52 6.74
C LEU A 24 -4.83 -8.19 5.59
N TRP A 25 -5.55 -8.84 4.68
CA TRP A 25 -4.96 -9.46 3.49
C TRP A 25 -4.25 -8.46 2.59
N ARG A 26 -4.87 -7.31 2.30
CA ARG A 26 -4.28 -6.28 1.44
C ARG A 26 -3.03 -5.66 2.06
N ILE A 27 -3.01 -5.43 3.38
CA ILE A 27 -1.80 -4.94 4.04
C ILE A 27 -0.69 -6.00 3.96
N TYR A 28 -1.03 -7.28 4.16
CA TYR A 28 -0.06 -8.36 3.98
C TYR A 28 0.49 -8.41 2.56
N LEU A 29 -0.35 -8.29 1.53
CA LEU A 29 0.10 -8.24 0.13
C LEU A 29 1.06 -7.08 -0.14
N ILE A 30 0.78 -5.89 0.39
CA ILE A 30 1.70 -4.74 0.26
C ILE A 30 3.07 -5.08 0.85
N ARG A 31 3.11 -5.70 2.03
CA ARG A 31 4.37 -6.14 2.65
C ARG A 31 5.13 -7.14 1.78
N VAL A 32 4.42 -8.11 1.20
CA VAL A 32 5.02 -9.10 0.30
C VAL A 32 5.62 -8.42 -0.93
N LEU A 33 4.87 -7.50 -1.56
CA LEU A 33 5.33 -6.76 -2.74
C LEU A 33 6.59 -5.94 -2.44
N ILE A 34 6.63 -5.25 -1.30
CA ILE A 34 7.80 -4.45 -0.90
C ILE A 34 9.01 -5.35 -0.66
N ARG A 35 8.83 -6.51 -0.01
CA ARG A 35 9.93 -7.45 0.27
C ARG A 35 10.46 -8.13 -0.99
N GLN A 36 9.63 -8.31 -2.00
CA GLN A 36 10.04 -8.89 -3.28
C GLN A 36 10.95 -7.94 -4.07
N ASP A 37 10.69 -6.63 -4.02
CA ASP A 37 11.46 -5.62 -4.73
C ASP A 37 11.45 -4.27 -3.99
N ALA A 38 12.26 -4.17 -2.95
CA ALA A 38 12.36 -2.95 -2.13
C ALA A 38 12.99 -1.79 -2.92
N THR A 39 13.92 -2.08 -3.81
CA THR A 39 14.58 -1.08 -4.65
C THR A 39 13.61 -0.45 -5.65
N GLY A 40 12.89 -1.26 -6.42
CA GLY A 40 11.89 -0.75 -7.36
C GLY A 40 10.72 -0.06 -6.64
N THR A 41 10.31 -0.59 -5.48
CA THR A 41 9.23 0.02 -4.69
C THR A 41 9.65 1.37 -4.08
N SER A 42 10.86 1.50 -3.56
CA SER A 42 11.38 2.79 -3.05
C SER A 42 11.56 3.82 -4.16
N PHE A 43 12.04 3.41 -5.34
CA PHE A 43 12.09 4.28 -6.51
C PHE A 43 10.71 4.84 -6.86
N LEU A 44 9.70 3.98 -7.02
CA LEU A 44 8.34 4.41 -7.34
C LEU A 44 7.75 5.27 -6.22
N PHE A 45 7.99 4.92 -4.96
CA PHE A 45 7.51 5.70 -3.83
C PHE A 45 8.11 7.10 -3.80
N GLN A 46 9.43 7.24 -4.04
CA GLN A 46 10.09 8.54 -4.12
C GLN A 46 9.55 9.37 -5.30
N ARG A 47 9.36 8.76 -6.48
CA ARG A 47 8.69 9.44 -7.61
C ARG A 47 7.31 9.93 -7.20
N GLY A 48 6.55 9.12 -6.48
CA GLY A 48 5.24 9.48 -5.93
C GLY A 48 5.29 10.68 -4.99
N LEU A 49 6.26 10.73 -4.08
CA LEU A 49 6.48 11.85 -3.17
C LEU A 49 6.80 13.15 -3.92
N ASP A 50 7.54 13.06 -5.02
CA ASP A 50 7.93 14.22 -5.83
C ASP A 50 6.74 14.81 -6.60
N VAL A 51 5.80 13.97 -7.05
CA VAL A 51 4.68 14.39 -7.93
C VAL A 51 3.34 14.59 -7.20
N LEU A 52 3.20 14.10 -5.96
CA LEU A 52 1.96 14.16 -5.19
C LEU A 52 2.07 15.18 -4.03
N PRO A 53 1.72 16.46 -4.23
CA PRO A 53 1.82 17.50 -3.21
C PRO A 53 0.64 17.44 -2.22
N THR A 54 0.58 16.38 -1.42
CA THR A 54 -0.47 16.14 -0.42
C THR A 54 0.15 15.88 0.96
N ILE A 55 -0.70 15.77 2.00
CA ILE A 55 -0.27 15.38 3.34
C ILE A 55 0.12 13.89 3.46
N ASP A 56 0.03 13.12 2.37
CA ASP A 56 0.11 11.66 2.42
C ASP A 56 1.47 11.15 2.92
N ALA A 57 2.55 11.87 2.63
CA ALA A 57 3.87 11.53 3.15
C ALA A 57 3.88 11.56 4.69
N LEU A 58 3.28 12.60 5.27
CA LEU A 58 3.14 12.76 6.72
C LEU A 58 2.22 11.71 7.31
N VAL A 59 1.06 11.46 6.67
CA VAL A 59 0.10 10.46 7.15
C VAL A 59 0.70 9.07 7.08
N ALA A 60 1.33 8.67 5.97
CA ALA A 60 2.04 7.40 5.87
C ALA A 60 3.14 7.27 6.95
N GLY A 61 3.74 8.39 7.35
CA GLY A 61 4.88 8.43 8.26
C GLY A 61 6.18 8.07 7.53
N ALA A 62 6.27 8.44 6.25
CA ALA A 62 7.42 8.14 5.42
C ALA A 62 8.63 9.03 5.79
N PRO A 63 9.83 8.45 5.99
CA PRO A 63 11.04 9.23 6.14
C PRO A 63 11.48 9.82 4.80
N MET A 64 12.19 10.95 4.81
CA MET A 64 12.67 11.61 3.60
C MET A 64 14.21 11.71 3.64
N PRO A 65 14.93 11.11 2.69
CA PRO A 65 14.44 10.28 1.57
C PRO A 65 13.92 8.89 2.01
N THR A 66 13.06 8.27 1.20
CA THR A 66 12.59 6.90 1.46
C THR A 66 13.35 5.89 0.58
N GLY A 67 14.47 5.35 1.07
CA GLY A 67 15.25 4.31 0.40
C GLY A 67 14.68 2.89 0.59
N PRO A 68 15.37 1.85 0.09
CA PRO A 68 14.91 0.45 0.17
C PRO A 68 14.74 -0.08 1.61
N ASP A 69 15.64 0.31 2.52
CA ASP A 69 15.54 -0.08 3.93
C ASP A 69 14.40 0.68 4.60
N GLU A 70 14.32 2.00 4.35
CA GLU A 70 13.28 2.87 4.90
C GLU A 70 11.87 2.45 4.46
N ILE A 71 11.67 2.04 3.20
CA ILE A 71 10.35 1.60 2.73
C ILE A 71 9.93 0.27 3.35
N THR A 72 10.90 -0.62 3.60
CA THR A 72 10.66 -1.90 4.29
C THR A 72 10.28 -1.64 5.75
N ASP A 73 11.01 -0.76 6.42
CA ASP A 73 10.72 -0.35 7.79
C ASP A 73 9.37 0.36 7.91
N LEU A 74 9.04 1.23 6.96
CA LEU A 74 7.74 1.91 6.89
C LEU A 74 6.59 0.89 6.81
N ALA A 75 6.70 -0.11 5.96
CA ALA A 75 5.70 -1.18 5.83
C ALA A 75 5.55 -2.00 7.12
N ASP A 76 6.68 -2.37 7.74
CA ASP A 76 6.66 -3.10 9.01
C ASP A 76 6.10 -2.24 10.16
N GLN A 77 6.29 -0.92 10.16
CA GLN A 77 5.66 -0.01 11.12
C GLN A 77 4.14 0.06 10.97
N ILE A 78 3.64 0.17 9.73
CA ILE A 78 2.20 0.16 9.43
C ILE A 78 1.57 -1.14 9.95
N LEU A 79 2.21 -2.28 9.67
CA LEU A 79 1.77 -3.59 10.16
C LEU A 79 1.76 -3.68 11.69
N ARG A 80 2.80 -3.18 12.36
CA ARG A 80 2.85 -3.16 13.83
C ARG A 80 1.71 -2.33 14.44
N GLY A 81 1.28 -1.27 13.76
CA GLY A 81 0.14 -0.45 14.19
C GLY A 81 -1.17 -1.25 14.32
N LEU A 82 -1.38 -2.24 13.44
CA LEU A 82 -2.58 -3.10 13.45
C LEU A 82 -2.74 -3.87 14.77
N PHE A 83 -1.63 -4.29 15.37
CA PHE A 83 -1.63 -5.14 16.58
C PHE A 83 -1.51 -4.36 17.89
N ARG A 84 -1.33 -3.03 17.82
CA ARG A 84 -1.14 -2.16 19.00
C ARG A 84 -2.40 -1.36 19.38
N GLY A 85 -3.55 -1.72 18.82
CA GLY A 85 -4.82 -1.05 19.10
C GLY A 85 -5.09 0.21 18.28
N ASP A 86 -4.24 0.50 17.28
CA ASP A 86 -4.37 1.67 16.41
C ASP A 86 -4.70 1.29 14.96
N PHE A 87 -5.69 0.40 14.81
CA PHE A 87 -6.01 -0.24 13.54
C PHE A 87 -6.48 0.75 12.47
N ALA A 88 -7.36 1.69 12.83
CA ALA A 88 -7.86 2.69 11.90
C ALA A 88 -6.75 3.64 11.40
N VAL A 89 -5.82 4.05 12.27
CA VAL A 89 -4.68 4.86 11.83
C VAL A 89 -3.77 4.04 10.94
N ALA A 90 -3.46 2.79 11.30
CA ALA A 90 -2.67 1.92 10.42
C ALA A 90 -3.28 1.78 9.02
N LEU A 91 -4.61 1.70 8.92
CA LEU A 91 -5.32 1.74 7.64
C LEU A 91 -5.18 3.07 6.91
N ASP A 92 -5.28 4.22 7.59
CA ASP A 92 -5.04 5.53 6.95
C ASP A 92 -3.59 5.69 6.48
N ARG A 93 -2.62 5.17 7.24
CA ARG A 93 -1.21 5.13 6.82
C ARG A 93 -1.04 4.27 5.57
N ALA A 94 -1.66 3.08 5.54
CA ALA A 94 -1.64 2.20 4.39
C ALA A 94 -2.33 2.82 3.17
N ALA A 95 -3.45 3.53 3.35
CA ALA A 95 -4.13 4.25 2.29
C ALA A 95 -3.25 5.35 1.69
N SER A 96 -2.54 6.10 2.54
CA SER A 96 -1.63 7.17 2.12
C SER A 96 -0.41 6.61 1.41
N PHE A 97 0.17 5.52 1.93
CA PHE A 97 1.25 4.79 1.28
C PHE A 97 0.87 4.34 -0.14
N SER A 98 -0.30 3.71 -0.28
CA SER A 98 -0.79 3.21 -1.57
C SER A 98 -1.06 4.34 -2.58
N ARG A 99 -1.56 5.50 -2.13
CA ARG A 99 -1.74 6.68 -3.01
C ARG A 99 -0.42 7.24 -3.53
N ILE A 100 0.58 7.37 -2.66
CA ILE A 100 1.93 7.80 -3.07
C ILE A 100 2.49 6.83 -4.10
N LEU A 101 2.43 5.52 -3.82
CA LEU A 101 2.97 4.53 -4.73
C LEU A 101 2.20 4.46 -6.06
N ALA A 102 0.88 4.68 -6.05
CA ALA A 102 0.07 4.80 -7.26
C ALA A 102 0.52 5.98 -8.12
N ALA A 103 0.69 7.16 -7.51
CA ALA A 103 1.18 8.36 -8.20
C ALA A 103 2.58 8.14 -8.81
N GLY A 104 3.45 7.45 -8.08
CA GLY A 104 4.77 7.04 -8.56
C GLY A 104 4.72 6.08 -9.75
N CYS A 105 3.81 5.10 -9.72
CA CYS A 105 3.57 4.20 -10.86
C CYS A 105 3.09 4.97 -12.09
N THR A 106 2.14 5.91 -11.93
CA THR A 106 1.65 6.76 -13.03
C THR A 106 2.79 7.60 -13.61
N SER A 107 3.56 8.29 -12.76
CA SER A 107 4.69 9.11 -13.21
C SER A 107 5.75 8.28 -13.95
N ALA A 108 6.06 7.08 -13.48
CA ALA A 108 7.00 6.18 -14.15
C ALA A 108 6.43 5.59 -15.45
N ALA A 109 5.11 5.45 -15.56
CA ALA A 109 4.46 5.01 -16.79
C ALA A 109 4.59 6.07 -17.89
N ASP A 110 4.38 7.34 -17.55
CA ASP A 110 4.53 8.47 -18.50
C ASP A 110 5.95 8.52 -19.08
N ASP A 111 6.98 8.28 -18.23
CA ASP A 111 8.37 8.20 -18.68
C ASP A 111 8.63 6.99 -19.60
N ALA A 112 7.94 5.87 -19.37
CA ALA A 112 8.11 4.63 -20.12
C ALA A 112 7.37 4.63 -21.46
N GLU A 113 6.23 5.32 -21.58
CA GLU A 113 5.34 5.31 -22.75
C GLU A 113 6.08 5.49 -24.10
N PRO A 114 7.03 6.43 -24.27
CA PRO A 114 7.67 6.65 -25.57
C PRO A 114 8.65 5.55 -25.99
N VAL A 115 9.16 4.77 -25.04
CA VAL A 115 10.26 3.80 -25.26
C VAL A 115 9.86 2.35 -24.99
N ASN A 116 8.83 2.14 -24.16
CA ASN A 116 8.32 0.83 -23.78
C ASN A 116 6.82 0.93 -23.37
N PRO A 117 5.89 0.95 -24.35
CA PRO A 117 4.46 1.04 -24.09
C PRO A 117 3.88 -0.14 -23.28
N GLU A 118 4.46 -1.33 -23.43
CA GLU A 118 4.05 -2.51 -22.65
C GLU A 118 4.31 -2.27 -21.16
N ARG A 119 5.49 -1.75 -20.82
CA ARG A 119 5.84 -1.39 -19.44
C ARG A 119 4.96 -0.26 -18.90
N ALA A 120 4.63 0.73 -19.71
CA ALA A 120 3.71 1.80 -19.32
C ALA A 120 2.31 1.24 -19.00
N THR A 121 1.82 0.28 -19.79
CA THR A 121 0.55 -0.42 -19.54
C THR A 121 0.57 -1.22 -18.23
N GLU A 122 1.68 -1.90 -17.93
CA GLU A 122 1.86 -2.60 -16.65
C GLU A 122 1.84 -1.63 -15.47
N LEU A 123 2.56 -0.51 -15.57
CA LEU A 123 2.67 0.48 -14.51
C LEU A 123 1.34 1.22 -14.26
N THR A 124 0.60 1.57 -15.31
CA THR A 124 -0.75 2.15 -15.19
C THR A 124 -1.74 1.18 -14.56
N THR A 125 -1.70 -0.10 -14.95
CA THR A 125 -2.52 -1.15 -14.32
C THR A 125 -2.17 -1.31 -12.84
N ARG A 126 -0.88 -1.25 -12.49
CA ARG A 126 -0.42 -1.28 -11.10
C ARG A 126 -0.89 -0.04 -10.33
N ALA A 127 -0.83 1.14 -10.93
CA ALA A 127 -1.28 2.39 -10.34
C ALA A 127 -2.78 2.33 -9.97
N ASP A 128 -3.62 1.86 -10.91
CA ASP A 128 -5.07 1.71 -10.70
C ASP A 128 -5.39 0.76 -9.53
N ARG A 129 -4.73 -0.40 -9.49
CA ARG A 129 -4.89 -1.36 -8.37
C ARG A 129 -4.49 -0.76 -7.03
N LEU A 130 -3.41 0.02 -6.99
CA LEU A 130 -2.95 0.70 -5.78
C LEU A 130 -3.91 1.81 -5.33
N ALA A 131 -4.44 2.59 -6.28
CA ALA A 131 -5.44 3.61 -6.00
C ALA A 131 -6.73 3.00 -5.42
N MET A 132 -7.25 1.93 -6.03
CA MET A 132 -8.39 1.18 -5.50
C MET A 132 -8.11 0.63 -4.09
N THR A 133 -6.92 0.08 -3.87
CA THR A 133 -6.51 -0.44 -2.55
C THR A 133 -6.47 0.68 -1.49
N ALA A 134 -6.04 1.88 -1.87
CA ALA A 134 -6.05 3.03 -0.97
C ALA A 134 -7.47 3.42 -0.54
N ASP A 135 -8.41 3.45 -1.49
CA ASP A 135 -9.82 3.75 -1.21
C ASP A 135 -10.46 2.70 -0.31
N GLU A 136 -10.12 1.42 -0.53
CA GLU A 136 -10.55 0.32 0.33
C GLU A 136 -10.02 0.48 1.76
N PHE A 137 -8.74 0.81 1.96
CA PHE A 137 -8.21 1.06 3.30
C PHE A 137 -8.86 2.27 3.97
N ALA A 138 -9.03 3.38 3.26
CA ALA A 138 -9.69 4.56 3.80
C ALA A 138 -11.15 4.24 4.19
N ALA A 139 -11.85 3.42 3.40
CA ALA A 139 -13.20 2.96 3.74
C ALA A 139 -13.19 2.05 4.98
N CYS A 140 -12.27 1.09 5.07
CA CYS A 140 -12.10 0.23 6.24
C CYS A 140 -11.79 1.03 7.50
N ALA A 141 -10.95 2.08 7.40
CA ALA A 141 -10.61 2.93 8.54
C ALA A 141 -11.85 3.65 9.07
N ARG A 142 -12.72 4.14 8.19
CA ARG A 142 -14.02 4.75 8.56
C ARG A 142 -14.97 3.73 9.19
N LEU A 143 -15.11 2.55 8.59
CA LEU A 143 -15.98 1.49 9.11
C LEU A 143 -15.51 1.00 10.49
N TYR A 144 -14.20 0.86 10.69
CA TYR A 144 -13.64 0.45 11.98
C TYR A 144 -13.95 1.48 13.07
N ARG A 145 -13.74 2.78 12.78
CA ARG A 145 -14.11 3.86 13.71
C ARG A 145 -15.60 3.89 14.05
N ALA A 146 -16.44 3.48 13.12
CA ALA A 146 -17.89 3.35 13.32
C ALA A 146 -18.32 2.04 14.00
N GLY A 147 -17.39 1.14 14.32
CA GLY A 147 -17.71 -0.19 14.88
C GLY A 147 -18.49 -1.09 13.92
N SER A 148 -18.42 -0.83 12.61
CA SER A 148 -19.18 -1.52 11.57
C SER A 148 -18.29 -2.28 10.58
N LEU A 149 -17.00 -2.45 10.90
CA LEU A 149 -16.10 -3.28 10.11
C LEU A 149 -16.19 -4.73 10.62
N GLU A 150 -16.76 -5.60 9.79
CA GLU A 150 -16.90 -7.04 10.04
C GLU A 150 -15.76 -7.85 9.43
#